data_AF-A0A9W9TRH3-F1
#
_entry.id   AF-A0A9W9TRH3-F1
#
_cell.length_a   1.000
_cell.length_b   1.000
_cell.length_c   1.000
_cell.angle_alpha   90.00
_cell.angle_beta   90.00
_cell.angle_gamma   90.00
#
_symmetry.space_group_name_H-M   'P 1'
#
loop_
_entity.id
_entity.type
_entity.pdbx_description
1 polymer ?
#
loop_
_entity_poly.entity_id
_entity_poly.type
_entity_poly.pdbx_seq_one_letter_code
_entity_poly.pdbx_strand_id
1 'polypeptide(L)' 'MILEVGDIQFLANSHILHARTAYVDHAPPTPRRHLMRLWLATPEHEGGWKLPFWDSNEKKRGGIQVDDQAPVAPLDAE' A
#
# COMPACT_ATOMS: atom_id res chain seq x y z
N MET A 1 8.46 -6.12 -13.07
CA MET A 1 8.98 -4.74 -12.97
C MET A 1 10.12 -4.74 -11.97
N ILE A 2 11.24 -4.12 -12.31
CA ILE A 2 12.33 -3.83 -11.38
C ILE A 2 12.13 -2.37 -10.96
N LEU A 3 12.17 -2.08 -9.67
CA LEU A 3 11.98 -0.74 -9.11
C LEU A 3 13.34 -0.19 -8.69
N GLU A 4 13.65 1.02 -9.14
CA GLU A 4 14.81 1.80 -8.70
C GLU A 4 14.43 2.72 -7.52
N VAL A 5 15.44 3.29 -6.88
CA VAL A 5 15.23 4.24 -5.78
C VAL A 5 14.51 5.48 -6.31
N GLY A 6 13.34 5.78 -5.75
CA GLY A 6 12.50 6.89 -6.18
C GLY A 6 11.32 6.49 -7.07
N ASP A 7 11.30 5.26 -7.58
CA ASP A 7 10.17 4.78 -8.37
C ASP A 7 8.91 4.58 -7.51
N ILE A 8 7.76 4.91 -8.11
CA ILE A 8 6.44 4.67 -7.53
C ILE A 8 5.66 3.74 -8.44
N GLN A 9 5.14 2.66 -7.86
CA GLN A 9 4.24 1.74 -8.54
C GLN A 9 2.80 1.94 -8.07
N PHE A 10 1.93 2.41 -8.97
CA PHE A 10 0.48 2.38 -8.76
C PHE A 10 -0.13 1.12 -9.36
N LEU A 11 -1.03 0.49 -8.61
CA LEU A 11 -1.72 -0.72 -9.05
C LEU A 11 -3.20 -0.65 -8.66
N ALA A 12 -4.06 -1.02 -9.60
CA ALA A 12 -5.49 -1.18 -9.34
C ALA A 12 -5.69 -2.57 -8.73
N ASN A 13 -5.83 -2.64 -7.40
CA ASN A 13 -5.92 -3.89 -6.66
C ASN A 13 -7.08 -4.81 -7.11
N SER A 14 -8.13 -4.25 -7.71
CA SER A 14 -9.26 -4.99 -8.27
C SER A 14 -8.97 -5.69 -9.61
N HIS A 15 -7.90 -5.31 -10.31
CA HIS A 15 -7.61 -5.79 -11.68
C HIS A 15 -6.23 -6.46 -11.80
N ILE A 16 -5.27 -6.10 -10.93
CA ILE A 16 -3.88 -6.51 -11.07
C ILE A 16 -3.46 -7.35 -9.87
N LEU A 17 -3.19 -8.63 -10.13
CA LEU A 17 -2.43 -9.47 -9.20
C LEU A 17 -0.95 -9.07 -9.26
N HIS A 18 -0.33 -8.94 -8.10
CA HIS A 18 1.07 -8.52 -7.99
C HIS A 18 1.80 -9.36 -6.94
N ALA A 19 3.08 -9.63 -7.20
CA ALA A 19 3.97 -10.41 -6.34
C ALA A 19 5.42 -9.93 -6.50
N ARG A 20 6.34 -10.52 -5.73
CA ARG A 20 7.78 -10.32 -5.89
C ARG A 20 8.49 -11.64 -6.15
N THR A 21 9.62 -11.60 -6.85
CA THR A 21 10.53 -12.74 -6.98
C THR A 21 11.29 -12.98 -5.66
N ALA A 22 11.90 -14.16 -5.53
CA ALA A 22 12.81 -14.44 -4.41
C ALA A 22 13.99 -13.45 -4.40
N TYR A 23 14.40 -13.05 -3.19
CA TYR A 23 15.58 -12.22 -2.94
C TYR A 23 16.16 -12.57 -1.57
N VAL A 24 17.42 -12.21 -1.33
CA VAL A 24 18.13 -12.45 -0.06
C VAL A 24 18.33 -11.11 0.63
N ASP A 25 17.90 -11.01 1.89
CA ASP A 25 18.22 -9.87 2.75
C ASP A 25 19.64 -10.02 3.31
N HIS A 26 20.42 -8.96 3.22
CA HIS A 26 21.78 -8.92 3.77
C HIS A 26 21.81 -8.18 5.10
N ALA A 27 22.68 -8.62 6.01
CA ALA A 27 22.89 -7.92 7.27
C ALA A 27 23.53 -6.52 7.02
N PRO A 28 23.31 -5.54 7.90
CA PRO A 28 24.04 -4.27 7.86
C PRO A 28 25.56 -4.51 7.81
N PRO A 29 26.32 -3.71 7.04
CA PRO A 29 25.96 -2.41 6.44
C PRO A 29 25.40 -2.49 5.02
N THR A 30 25.19 -3.68 4.46
CA THR A 30 24.73 -3.82 3.07
C THR A 30 23.34 -3.20 2.89
N PRO A 31 23.10 -2.40 1.84
CA PRO A 31 21.78 -1.84 1.57
C PRO A 31 20.73 -2.94 1.43
N ARG A 32 19.63 -2.80 2.18
CA ARG A 32 18.48 -3.69 2.09
C ARG A 32 17.42 -3.08 1.18
N ARG A 33 16.62 -3.93 0.52
CA ARG A 33 15.48 -3.45 -0.27
C ARG A 33 14.43 -2.88 0.68
N HIS A 34 14.12 -1.60 0.53
CA HIS A 34 13.12 -0.91 1.34
C HIS A 34 12.01 -0.34 0.46
N LEU A 35 10.75 -0.54 0.86
CA LEU A 35 9.59 0.00 0.16
C LEU A 35 8.57 0.50 1.19
N MET A 36 8.05 1.70 0.94
CA MET A 36 6.83 2.18 1.60
C MET A 36 5.61 1.73 0.81
N ARG A 37 4.54 1.32 1.49
CA ARG A 37 3.29 0.89 0.85
C ARG A 37 2.10 1.65 1.43
N LEU A 38 1.29 2.20 0.52
CA LEU A 38 0.03 2.88 0.83
C LEU A 38 -1.14 2.15 0.18
N TRP A 39 -2.19 1.89 0.94
CA TRP A 39 -3.50 1.55 0.40
C TRP A 39 -4.29 2.83 0.21
N LEU A 40 -4.62 3.14 -1.05
CA LEU A 40 -5.35 4.34 -1.41
C LEU A 40 -6.74 3.96 -1.90
N ALA A 41 -7.76 4.56 -1.30
CA ALA A 41 -9.15 4.44 -1.72
C ALA A 41 -9.80 5.82 -1.68
N THR A 42 -10.65 6.10 -2.66
CA THR A 42 -11.47 7.30 -2.75
C THR A 42 -12.93 6.85 -2.79
N PRO A 43 -13.82 7.41 -1.95
CA PRO A 43 -15.25 7.09 -2.01
C PRO A 43 -15.86 7.41 -3.37
N GLU A 44 -16.85 6.63 -3.81
CA GLU A 44 -17.57 6.90 -5.07
C GLU A 44 -18.10 8.34 -5.14
N HIS A 45 -18.68 8.85 -4.04
CA HIS A 45 -19.24 10.20 -3.96
C HIS A 45 -18.18 11.33 -3.96
N GLU A 46 -16.91 11.01 -3.74
CA GLU A 46 -15.78 11.96 -3.81
C GLU A 46 -14.96 11.78 -5.11
N GLY A 47 -15.50 11.06 -6.11
CA GLY A 47 -14.85 10.83 -7.41
C GLY A 47 -14.08 9.51 -7.52
N GLY A 48 -14.25 8.61 -6.55
CA GLY A 48 -13.75 7.24 -6.63
C GLY A 48 -14.42 6.41 -7.72
N TRP A 49 -13.76 5.34 -8.14
CA TRP A 49 -14.33 4.41 -9.12
C TRP A 49 -15.48 3.63 -8.49
N LYS A 50 -16.53 3.37 -9.28
CA LYS A 50 -17.60 2.47 -8.85
C LYS A 50 -17.07 1.05 -8.75
N LEU A 51 -17.14 0.46 -7.56
CA LEU A 51 -16.63 -0.88 -7.30
C LEU A 51 -17.76 -1.82 -6.89
N PRO A 52 -17.65 -3.14 -7.16
CA PRO A 52 -18.70 -4.11 -6.80
C PRO A 52 -18.73 -4.47 -5.31
N PHE A 53 -18.12 -3.63 -4.45
CA PHE A 53 -17.98 -3.88 -3.03
C PHE A 53 -18.93 -2.96 -2.25
N TRP A 54 -19.57 -3.50 -1.22
CA TRP A 54 -20.55 -2.78 -0.40
C TRP A 54 -19.97 -1.55 0.33
N ASP A 55 -18.65 -1.52 0.54
CA ASP A 55 -17.90 -0.49 1.24
C ASP A 55 -17.38 0.64 0.33
N SER A 56 -17.81 0.70 -0.93
CA SER A 56 -17.29 1.65 -1.93
C SER A 56 -17.57 3.13 -1.63
N ASN A 57 -18.54 3.41 -0.76
CA ASN A 57 -18.87 4.77 -0.32
C ASN A 57 -18.17 5.18 0.98
N GLU A 58 -17.44 4.29 1.63
CA GLU A 58 -16.78 4.58 2.91
C GLU A 58 -15.58 5.51 2.74
N LYS A 59 -15.52 6.58 3.54
CA LYS A 59 -14.41 7.55 3.56
C LYS A 59 -13.06 6.91 3.91
N LYS A 60 -13.07 5.95 4.84
CA LYS A 60 -11.93 5.13 5.20
C LYS A 60 -12.22 3.69 4.81
N ARG A 61 -11.95 3.37 3.54
CA ARG A 61 -12.21 2.05 2.99
C ARG A 61 -11.00 1.13 3.20
N GLY A 62 -11.18 0.10 4.02
CA GLY A 62 -10.14 -0.85 4.39
C GLY A 62 -9.15 -0.33 5.44
N GLY A 63 -8.13 -1.12 5.74
CA GLY A 63 -7.18 -0.86 6.82
C GLY A 63 -7.74 -1.22 8.21
N ILE A 64 -6.88 -1.14 9.23
CA ILE A 64 -7.27 -1.29 10.63
C ILE A 64 -7.06 0.07 11.29
N GLN A 65 -8.15 0.70 11.72
CA GLN A 65 -8.11 1.87 12.60
C GLN A 65 -8.45 1.37 14.01
N VAL A 66 -7.53 1.54 14.95
CA VAL A 66 -7.73 1.19 16.35
C VAL A 66 -7.95 2.48 17.11
N ASP A 67 -9.16 2.67 17.63
CA ASP A 67 -9.55 3.84 18.43
C ASP A 67 -9.10 5.16 17.79
N ASP A 68 -8.59 6.08 18.61
CA ASP A 68 -8.06 7.39 18.21
C ASP A 68 -6.57 7.36 17.84
N GLN A 69 -6.01 6.17 17.56
CA GLN A 69 -4.60 6.06 17.19
C GLN A 69 -4.31 6.85 15.91
N ALA A 70 -3.36 7.78 16.01
CA ALA A 70 -2.92 8.57 14.87
C ALA A 70 -2.26 7.68 13.80
N PRO A 71 -2.45 7.97 12.50
CA PRO A 71 -1.78 7.23 11.45
C PRO A 71 -0.27 7.45 11.52
N VAL A 72 0.50 6.36 11.47
CA VAL A 72 1.97 6.38 11.46
C VAL A 72 2.47 5.61 10.24
N ALA A 73 3.51 6.15 9.60
CA ALA A 73 4.25 5.47 8.54
C ALA A 73 5.65 5.11 9.07
N PRO A 74 5.80 3.96 9.75
CA PRO A 74 7.08 3.59 10.34
C PRO A 74 8.11 3.34 9.24
N LEU A 75 9.37 3.72 9.52
CA LEU A 75 10.48 3.50 8.59
C LEU A 75 10.96 2.05 8.60
N ASP A 76 10.72 1.29 9.66
CA ASP A 76 11.05 -0.13 9.74
C ASP A 76 9.82 -0.93 10.16
N ALA A 77 9.78 -2.22 9.84
CA ALA A 77 8.73 -3.10 10.35
C ALA A 77 8.98 -3.36 11.85
N GLU A 78 7.96 -3.12 12.68
CA GLU A 78 7.93 -3.55 14.09
C GLU A 78 7.85 -5.08 14.23
#